data_AF-A0A1G4I322-F1
#
_entry.id   AF-A0A1G4I322-F1
#
_cell.length_a   1.000
_cell.length_b   1.000
_cell.length_c   1.000
_cell.angle_alpha   90.00
_cell.angle_beta   90.00
_cell.angle_gamma   90.00
#
_symmetry.space_group_name_H-M   'P 1'
#
loop_
_entity.id
_entity.type
_entity.pdbx_description
1 polymer ?
#
loop_
_entity_poly.entity_id
_entity_poly.type
_entity_poly.pdbx_seq_one_letter_code
_entity_poly.pdbx_strand_id
1 'polypeptide(L)'
;MDTSGTTSSALVIWGSTGRRLQFTRQDLRMPESVKERSNHNFFEKQWDAVAGFWMNRVVKETALQHATVDDIVRCIIKDIERRWEQRKREKALYKRRKRLLDPQGTPAFGVPSPHVLLTNFVSLQMYRHLSLSEGPLDELLRAVLGKVEEVAKEKIINYQVLVDDGGDACGSGGGGGDRDGEVDLEPVGKRLKMEERRAPTNGEEESNGGEAKEELEPPAFDDHVALVCTLSSKSSAANVVAELHGSVFDSRAIMCRFYDL
;
A
#
# COMPACT_ATOMS: atom_id res chain seq x y z
N MET A 1 23.07 50.78 -7.98
CA MET A 1 23.56 49.71 -7.09
C MET A 1 22.41 49.35 -6.20
N ASP A 2 21.66 48.33 -6.60
CA ASP A 2 20.43 47.94 -5.91
C ASP A 2 20.77 47.16 -4.65
N THR A 3 20.38 47.71 -3.50
CA THR A 3 20.45 47.07 -2.19
C THR A 3 19.24 46.15 -2.03
N SER A 4 19.38 44.90 -2.45
CA SER A 4 18.41 43.84 -2.12
C SER A 4 18.52 43.49 -0.64
N GLY A 5 17.75 44.21 0.18
CA GLY A 5 17.55 43.94 1.59
C GLY A 5 16.99 42.53 1.79
N THR A 6 17.85 41.59 2.16
CA THR A 6 17.42 40.27 2.64
C THR A 6 16.89 40.47 4.05
N THR A 7 15.57 40.53 4.21
CA THR A 7 14.93 40.66 5.52
C THR A 7 15.14 39.37 6.32
N SER A 8 16.12 39.39 7.23
CA SER A 8 16.38 38.30 8.16
C SER A 8 15.24 38.22 9.17
N SER A 9 14.28 37.33 8.94
CA SER A 9 13.21 37.07 9.90
C SER A 9 13.79 36.23 11.05
N ALA A 10 14.07 36.89 12.18
CA ALA A 10 14.45 36.24 13.43
C ALA A 10 13.20 35.93 14.25
N LEU A 11 13.06 34.68 14.71
CA LEU A 11 12.03 34.30 15.66
C LEU A 11 12.63 34.29 17.06
N VAL A 12 12.16 35.22 17.90
CA VAL A 12 12.57 35.31 19.30
C VAL A 12 11.33 35.13 20.17
N ILE A 13 11.19 33.97 20.81
CA ILE A 13 10.11 33.71 21.74
C ILE A 13 10.64 33.99 23.16
N TRP A 14 10.06 34.93 23.90
CA TRP A 14 10.43 35.22 25.30
C TRP A 14 9.36 34.67 26.24
N GLY A 15 9.77 33.97 27.30
CA GLY A 15 8.88 33.40 28.31
C GLY A 15 9.37 33.63 29.73
N SER A 16 8.46 33.54 30.69
CA SER A 16 8.71 33.76 32.13
C SER A 16 9.61 32.70 32.79
N THR A 17 9.97 31.62 32.10
CA THR A 17 10.68 30.45 32.67
C THR A 17 12.09 30.19 32.09
N GLY A 18 12.61 31.05 31.20
CA GLY A 18 13.98 30.92 30.66
C GLY A 18 14.08 30.77 29.13
N ARG A 19 15.27 30.36 28.65
CA ARG A 19 15.70 30.39 27.24
C ARG A 19 14.81 29.50 26.36
N ARG A 20 13.98 30.11 25.51
CA ARG A 20 13.20 29.43 24.47
C ARG A 20 14.02 29.34 23.17
N LEU A 21 13.63 28.47 22.25
CA LEU A 21 14.29 28.33 20.95
C LEU A 21 14.38 29.69 20.23
N GLN A 22 15.60 30.19 20.07
CA GLN A 22 15.94 31.43 19.37
C GLN A 22 16.66 31.05 18.09
N PHE A 23 15.99 31.26 16.96
CA PHE A 23 16.56 30.93 15.66
C PHE A 23 15.94 31.80 14.58
N THR A 24 16.70 31.97 13.53
CA THR A 24 16.34 32.72 12.34
C THR A 24 15.98 31.76 11.22
N ARG A 25 15.35 32.31 10.18
CA ARG A 25 15.16 31.55 8.94
C ARG A 25 16.48 31.04 8.35
N GLN A 26 17.61 31.70 8.63
CA GLN A 26 18.93 31.27 8.16
C GLN A 26 19.44 30.02 8.89
N ASP A 27 18.98 29.78 10.12
CA ASP A 27 19.36 28.59 10.89
C ASP A 27 18.61 27.33 10.42
N LEU A 28 17.47 27.50 9.74
CA LEU A 28 16.74 26.41 9.07
C LEU A 28 17.18 26.20 7.62
N ARG A 29 18.41 26.53 7.26
CA ARG A 29 18.94 26.24 5.92
C ARG A 29 19.03 24.74 5.69
N MET A 30 18.94 24.34 4.42
CA MET A 30 19.06 22.94 4.02
C MET A 30 20.45 22.43 4.34
N PRO A 31 20.59 21.35 5.14
CA PRO A 31 21.88 20.76 5.43
C PRO A 31 22.55 20.21 4.17
N GLU A 32 23.88 20.26 4.14
CA GLU A 32 24.69 19.73 3.03
C GLU A 32 24.46 18.23 2.79
N SER A 33 24.21 17.46 3.84
CA SER A 33 23.87 16.02 3.75
C SER A 33 22.61 15.71 2.95
N VAL A 34 21.71 16.69 2.75
CA VAL A 34 20.52 16.53 1.89
C VAL A 34 20.89 16.60 0.41
N LYS A 35 22.02 17.23 0.04
CA LYS A 35 22.49 17.33 -1.34
C LYS A 35 22.98 16.00 -1.90
N GLU A 36 23.45 15.10 -1.04
CA GLU A 36 23.90 13.75 -1.41
C GLU A 36 22.75 12.81 -1.78
N ARG A 37 21.50 13.22 -1.54
CA ARG A 37 20.33 12.37 -1.75
C ARG A 37 19.88 12.35 -3.21
N SER A 38 19.40 11.19 -3.66
CA SER A 38 18.90 10.99 -5.03
C SER A 38 17.70 11.87 -5.41
N ASN A 39 16.94 12.35 -4.43
CA ASN A 39 15.79 13.23 -4.60
C ASN A 39 16.06 14.69 -4.19
N HIS A 40 17.32 15.13 -4.16
CA HIS A 40 17.73 16.48 -3.79
C HIS A 40 16.92 17.60 -4.48
N ASN A 41 16.71 17.52 -5.79
CA ASN A 41 15.95 18.53 -6.55
C ASN A 41 14.49 18.70 -6.04
N PHE A 42 13.92 17.68 -5.39
CA PHE A 42 12.62 17.80 -4.74
C PHE A 42 12.72 18.53 -3.41
N PHE A 43 13.76 18.24 -2.62
CA PHE A 43 14.05 18.96 -1.39
C PHE A 43 14.25 20.44 -1.65
N GLU A 44 15.11 20.79 -2.62
CA GLU A 44 15.38 22.18 -2.98
C GLU A 44 14.09 22.96 -3.27
N LYS A 45 13.17 22.37 -4.05
CA LYS A 45 11.88 22.99 -4.39
C LYS A 45 10.90 23.11 -3.23
N GLN A 46 11.01 22.26 -2.21
CA GLN A 46 10.06 22.22 -1.09
C GLN A 46 10.60 22.92 0.17
N TRP A 47 11.92 23.05 0.29
CA TRP A 47 12.59 23.43 1.52
C TRP A 47 12.08 24.76 2.08
N ASP A 48 12.06 25.82 1.27
CA ASP A 48 11.66 27.15 1.72
C ASP A 48 10.22 27.23 2.22
N ALA A 49 9.32 26.50 1.56
CA ALA A 49 7.91 26.45 1.95
C ALA A 49 7.72 25.68 3.25
N VAL A 50 8.39 24.52 3.38
CA VAL A 50 8.28 23.65 4.56
C VAL A 50 9.00 24.28 5.76
N ALA A 51 10.18 24.87 5.58
CA ALA A 51 10.89 25.60 6.63
C ALA A 51 10.09 26.80 7.13
N GLY A 52 9.45 27.56 6.22
CA GLY A 52 8.53 28.64 6.61
C GLY A 52 7.31 28.14 7.41
N PHE A 53 6.74 26.99 7.02
CA PHE A 53 5.67 26.34 7.77
C PHE A 53 6.12 25.94 9.19
N TRP A 54 7.26 25.27 9.33
CA TRP A 54 7.79 24.83 10.62
C TRP A 54 8.20 26.01 11.50
N MET A 55 8.76 27.08 10.93
CA MET A 55 9.06 28.31 11.66
C MET A 55 7.79 28.90 12.29
N ASN A 56 6.70 28.99 11.53
CA ASN A 56 5.40 29.45 12.06
C ASN A 56 4.79 28.47 13.08
N ARG A 57 4.99 27.16 12.89
CA ARG A 57 4.48 26.12 13.76
C ARG A 57 5.13 26.17 15.15
N VAL A 58 6.44 26.39 15.22
CA VAL A 58 7.18 26.55 16.49
C VAL A 58 6.66 27.72 17.31
N VAL A 59 6.21 28.81 16.67
CA VAL A 59 5.58 29.95 17.39
C VAL A 59 4.29 29.52 18.08
N LYS A 60 3.48 28.72 17.38
CA LYS A 60 2.12 28.38 17.78
C LYS A 60 2.06 27.21 18.76
N GLU A 61 2.99 26.26 18.65
CA GLU A 61 2.97 25.02 19.43
C GLU A 61 3.99 25.10 20.57
N THR A 62 3.49 25.18 21.81
CA THR A 62 4.32 25.26 23.03
C THR A 62 5.27 24.08 23.18
N ALA A 63 4.84 22.88 22.76
CA ALA A 63 5.67 21.67 22.80
C ALA A 63 6.95 21.78 21.95
N LEU A 64 6.95 22.62 20.89
CA LEU A 64 8.10 22.81 20.01
C LEU A 64 9.05 23.93 20.47
N GLN A 65 8.68 24.70 21.49
CA GLN A 65 9.46 25.87 21.94
C GLN A 65 10.77 25.49 22.65
N HIS A 66 10.92 24.23 23.05
CA HIS A 66 12.12 23.67 23.69
C HIS A 66 12.94 22.76 22.76
N ALA A 67 12.46 22.52 21.53
CA ALA A 67 13.20 21.76 20.54
C ALA A 67 14.48 22.50 20.13
N THR A 68 15.50 21.79 19.68
CA THR A 68 16.70 22.40 19.09
C THR A 68 16.47 22.74 17.61
N VAL A 69 17.33 23.58 17.01
CA VAL A 69 17.28 23.85 15.57
C VAL A 69 17.42 22.55 14.77
N ASP A 70 18.33 21.67 15.19
CA ASP A 70 18.55 20.36 14.57
C ASP A 70 17.29 19.46 14.64
N ASP A 71 16.54 19.51 15.74
CA ASP A 71 15.25 18.80 15.83
C ASP A 71 14.24 19.30 14.80
N ILE A 72 14.13 20.63 14.65
CA ILE A 72 13.23 21.24 13.66
C ILE A 72 13.68 20.91 12.23
N VAL A 73 14.98 20.97 11.95
CA VAL A 73 15.54 20.58 10.65
C VAL A 73 15.28 19.10 10.36
N ARG A 74 15.43 18.20 11.34
CA ARG A 74 15.06 16.78 11.20
C ARG A 74 13.57 16.59 10.90
N CYS A 75 12.70 17.39 11.52
CA CYS A 75 11.26 17.39 11.23
C CYS A 75 10.95 17.87 9.81
N ILE A 76 11.61 18.93 9.33
CA ILE A 76 11.50 19.42 7.95
C ILE A 76 11.92 18.32 6.97
N ILE A 77 13.06 17.67 7.22
CA ILE A 77 13.54 16.58 6.38
C ILE A 77 12.51 15.45 6.32
N LYS A 78 12.02 14.98 7.47
CA LYS A 78 11.01 13.92 7.55
C LYS A 78 9.69 14.29 6.84
N ASP A 79 9.26 15.55 6.91
CA ASP A 79 8.05 16.01 6.21
C ASP A 79 8.25 15.99 4.69
N ILE A 80 9.38 16.51 4.20
CA ILE A 80 9.70 16.48 2.76
C ILE A 80 9.86 15.04 2.26
N GLU A 81 10.52 14.16 3.01
CA GLU A 81 10.61 12.72 2.70
C GLU A 81 9.22 12.09 2.59
N ARG A 82 8.33 12.37 3.55
CA ARG A 82 6.96 11.85 3.54
C ARG A 82 6.20 12.31 2.31
N ARG A 83 6.30 13.60 1.93
CA ARG A 83 5.69 14.14 0.72
C ARG A 83 6.26 13.52 -0.55
N TRP A 84 7.56 13.25 -0.58
CA TRP A 84 8.22 12.57 -1.69
C TRP A 84 7.70 11.15 -1.86
N GLU A 85 7.68 10.36 -0.79
CA GLU A 85 7.18 8.98 -0.81
C GLU A 85 5.70 8.92 -1.16
N GLN A 86 4.90 9.86 -0.67
CA GLN A 86 3.50 10.00 -1.08
C GLN A 86 3.37 10.24 -2.58
N ARG A 87 4.11 11.21 -3.14
CA ARG A 87 4.09 11.51 -4.58
C ARG A 87 4.54 10.31 -5.42
N LYS A 88 5.54 9.56 -4.96
CA LYS A 88 6.02 8.34 -5.62
C LYS A 88 4.94 7.26 -5.63
N ARG A 89 4.28 7.04 -4.50
CA ARG A 89 3.16 6.10 -4.36
C ARG A 89 1.99 6.48 -5.27
N GLU A 90 1.57 7.74 -5.25
CA GLU A 90 0.48 8.25 -6.11
C GLU A 90 0.81 8.10 -7.60
N LYS A 91 2.04 8.42 -8.01
CA LYS A 91 2.48 8.25 -9.40
C LYS A 91 2.52 6.78 -9.82
N ALA A 92 2.92 5.89 -8.92
CA ALA A 92 2.92 4.44 -9.16
C ALA A 92 1.48 3.92 -9.32
N LEU A 93 0.57 4.31 -8.41
CA LEU A 93 -0.85 3.97 -8.49
C LEU A 93 -1.49 4.50 -9.78
N TYR A 94 -1.22 5.75 -10.16
CA TYR A 94 -1.72 6.33 -11.41
C TYR A 94 -1.26 5.52 -12.63
N LYS A 95 0.04 5.18 -12.70
CA LYS A 95 0.57 4.33 -13.79
C LYS A 95 -0.08 2.94 -13.80
N ARG A 96 -0.30 2.34 -12.62
CA ARG A 96 -0.94 1.03 -12.48
C ARG A 96 -2.39 1.08 -12.96
N ARG A 97 -3.19 2.05 -12.49
CA ARG A 97 -4.57 2.29 -12.92
C ARG A 97 -4.67 2.50 -14.42
N LYS A 98 -3.79 3.33 -15.00
CA LYS A 98 -3.74 3.56 -16.45
C LYS A 98 -3.50 2.27 -17.24
N ARG A 99 -2.59 1.40 -16.77
CA ARG A 99 -2.32 0.09 -17.39
C ARG A 99 -3.47 -0.91 -17.23
N LEU A 100 -4.15 -0.88 -16.08
CA LEU A 100 -5.29 -1.74 -15.81
C LEU A 100 -6.49 -1.39 -16.69
N LEU A 101 -6.66 -0.12 -17.06
CA LEU A 101 -7.75 0.33 -17.93
C LEU A 101 -7.42 0.27 -19.42
N ASP A 102 -6.18 -0.07 -19.77
CA ASP A 102 -5.75 -0.21 -21.16
C ASP A 102 -6.36 -1.48 -21.75
N PRO A 103 -7.18 -1.42 -22.81
CA PRO A 103 -7.78 -2.60 -23.44
C PRO A 103 -6.74 -3.56 -24.04
N GLN A 104 -5.54 -3.06 -24.38
CA GLN A 104 -4.41 -3.91 -24.80
C GLN A 104 -3.51 -4.30 -23.62
N GLY A 105 -3.91 -3.92 -22.40
CA GLY A 105 -3.20 -4.14 -21.17
C GLY A 105 -3.23 -5.58 -20.66
N THR A 106 -2.51 -5.79 -19.57
CA THR A 106 -2.14 -7.09 -18.97
C THR A 106 -3.33 -8.05 -18.76
N PRO A 107 -3.30 -9.26 -19.35
CA PRO A 107 -4.35 -10.27 -19.17
C PRO A 107 -4.41 -10.83 -17.73
N ALA A 108 -3.35 -10.65 -16.95
CA ALA A 108 -3.22 -11.19 -15.59
C ALA A 108 -4.24 -10.64 -14.57
N PHE A 109 -4.86 -9.49 -14.87
CA PHE A 109 -5.87 -8.87 -14.01
C PHE A 109 -7.29 -9.01 -14.55
N GLY A 110 -7.49 -9.72 -15.66
CA GLY A 110 -8.79 -9.82 -16.34
C GLY A 110 -9.12 -8.58 -17.19
N VAL A 111 -10.23 -8.67 -17.93
CA VAL A 111 -10.74 -7.59 -18.77
C VAL A 111 -11.34 -6.48 -17.89
N PRO A 112 -11.12 -5.18 -18.19
CA PRO A 112 -11.63 -4.11 -17.34
C PRO A 112 -13.16 -4.10 -17.24
N SER A 113 -13.68 -4.37 -16.04
CA SER A 113 -15.10 -4.42 -15.74
C SER A 113 -15.41 -3.62 -14.47
N PRO A 114 -16.70 -3.32 -14.16
CA PRO A 114 -17.07 -2.69 -12.90
C PRO A 114 -17.07 -3.68 -11.72
N HIS A 115 -16.71 -4.95 -11.93
CA HIS A 115 -16.72 -5.99 -10.91
C HIS A 115 -15.28 -6.35 -10.50
N VAL A 116 -15.06 -6.52 -9.20
CA VAL A 116 -13.76 -6.88 -8.63
C VAL A 116 -13.89 -8.20 -7.89
N LEU A 117 -13.02 -9.15 -8.20
CA LEU A 117 -12.83 -10.38 -7.45
C LEU A 117 -11.68 -10.19 -6.46
N LEU A 118 -11.94 -10.42 -5.18
CA LEU A 118 -10.94 -10.44 -4.11
C LEU A 118 -10.80 -11.87 -3.58
N THR A 119 -9.57 -12.37 -3.51
CA THR A 119 -9.24 -13.73 -3.03
C THR A 119 -8.13 -13.64 -1.97
N ASN A 120 -7.93 -14.73 -1.22
CA ASN A 120 -6.92 -14.85 -0.17
C ASN A 120 -7.06 -13.83 0.98
N PHE A 121 -8.26 -13.30 1.23
CA PHE A 121 -8.54 -12.49 2.41
C PHE A 121 -8.85 -13.35 3.64
N VAL A 122 -9.20 -14.63 3.44
CA VAL A 122 -9.47 -15.64 4.48
C VAL A 122 -9.15 -17.02 3.90
N SER A 123 -8.70 -17.97 4.72
CA SER A 123 -8.60 -19.37 4.27
C SER A 123 -9.95 -20.07 4.32
N LEU A 124 -10.13 -21.13 3.53
CA LEU A 124 -11.34 -21.95 3.55
C LEU A 124 -11.61 -22.53 4.94
N GLN A 125 -10.56 -22.99 5.63
CA GLN A 125 -10.67 -23.51 6.99
C GLN A 125 -11.17 -22.45 7.98
N MET A 126 -10.61 -21.24 7.90
CA MET A 126 -11.02 -20.13 8.76
C MET A 126 -12.42 -19.65 8.41
N TYR A 127 -12.75 -19.56 7.12
CA TYR A 127 -14.09 -19.22 6.66
C TYR A 127 -15.13 -20.19 7.22
N ARG A 128 -14.91 -21.51 7.08
CA ARG A 128 -15.79 -22.53 7.66
C ARG A 128 -15.93 -22.38 9.18
N HIS A 129 -14.83 -22.12 9.88
CA HIS A 129 -14.87 -21.89 11.32
C HIS A 129 -15.70 -20.65 11.69
N LEU A 130 -15.50 -19.53 10.99
CA LEU A 130 -16.24 -18.29 11.22
C LEU A 130 -17.73 -18.43 10.85
N SER A 131 -18.05 -19.22 9.82
CA SER A 131 -19.43 -19.51 9.40
C SER A 131 -20.24 -20.31 10.43
N LEU A 132 -19.58 -21.02 11.35
CA LEU A 132 -20.25 -21.75 12.43
C LEU A 132 -20.67 -20.86 13.60
N SER A 133 -20.13 -19.64 13.67
CA SER A 133 -20.40 -18.65 14.71
C SER A 133 -21.20 -17.46 14.18
N GLU A 134 -22.21 -17.00 14.92
CA GLU A 134 -22.95 -15.79 14.55
C GLU A 134 -22.10 -14.54 14.79
N GLY A 135 -21.83 -13.74 13.75
CA GLY A 135 -21.21 -12.41 13.86
C GLY A 135 -19.79 -12.28 13.28
N PRO A 136 -18.82 -13.13 13.63
CA PRO A 136 -17.42 -12.96 13.22
C PRO A 136 -17.20 -12.91 11.69
N LEU A 137 -17.93 -13.73 10.94
CA LEU A 137 -17.86 -13.70 9.48
C LEU A 137 -18.39 -12.37 8.91
N ASP A 138 -19.50 -11.87 9.44
CA ASP A 138 -20.08 -10.60 9.00
C ASP A 138 -19.18 -9.41 9.35
N GLU A 139 -18.48 -9.46 10.49
CA GLU A 139 -17.48 -8.48 10.87
C GLU A 139 -16.30 -8.48 9.90
N LEU A 140 -15.79 -9.66 9.55
CA LEU A 140 -14.72 -9.82 8.57
C LEU A 140 -15.15 -9.26 7.20
N LEU A 141 -16.32 -9.68 6.69
CA LEU A 141 -16.84 -9.20 5.41
C LEU A 141 -17.05 -7.69 5.43
N ARG A 142 -17.61 -7.14 6.51
CA ARG A 142 -17.80 -5.69 6.67
C ARG A 142 -16.47 -4.93 6.68
N ALA A 143 -15.44 -5.48 7.30
CA ALA A 143 -14.10 -4.88 7.31
C ALA A 143 -13.46 -4.88 5.91
N VAL A 144 -13.56 -6.00 5.17
CA VAL A 144 -13.07 -6.10 3.78
C VAL A 144 -13.86 -5.16 2.86
N LEU A 145 -15.19 -5.19 2.91
CA LEU A 145 -16.06 -4.31 2.13
C LEU A 145 -15.81 -2.84 2.46
N GLY A 146 -15.68 -2.49 3.74
CA GLY A 146 -15.35 -1.14 4.18
C GLY A 146 -14.02 -0.65 3.61
N LYS A 147 -13.02 -1.54 3.48
CA LYS A 147 -11.75 -1.20 2.85
C LYS A 147 -11.88 -0.99 1.34
N VAL A 148 -12.70 -1.80 0.67
CA VAL A 148 -13.02 -1.62 -0.76
C VAL A 148 -13.71 -0.27 -0.97
N GLU A 149 -14.68 0.10 -0.13
CA GLU A 149 -15.38 1.38 -0.19
C GLU A 149 -14.45 2.59 0.04
N GLU A 150 -13.53 2.49 1.02
CA GLU A 150 -12.54 3.53 1.30
C GLU A 150 -11.66 3.81 0.06
N VAL A 151 -11.18 2.75 -0.58
CA VAL A 151 -10.30 2.84 -1.75
C VAL A 151 -11.06 3.30 -3.00
N ALA A 152 -12.27 2.78 -3.21
CA ALA A 152 -13.13 3.17 -4.32
C ALA A 152 -13.66 4.60 -4.16
N LYS A 153 -13.71 5.11 -2.93
CA LYS A 153 -14.36 6.38 -2.53
C LYS A 153 -15.84 6.42 -2.88
N GLU A 154 -16.49 5.27 -2.83
CA GLU A 154 -17.92 5.07 -3.09
C GLU A 154 -18.46 3.86 -2.33
N LYS A 155 -19.78 3.73 -2.30
CA LYS A 155 -20.46 2.56 -1.74
C LYS A 155 -20.53 1.43 -2.75
N ILE A 156 -20.38 0.19 -2.27
CA ILE A 156 -20.52 -1.01 -3.10
C ILE A 156 -22.00 -1.18 -3.44
N ILE A 157 -22.30 -1.42 -4.72
CA ILE A 157 -23.68 -1.60 -5.20
C ILE A 157 -24.22 -2.96 -4.78
N ASN A 158 -23.40 -4.00 -4.98
CA ASN A 158 -23.72 -5.36 -4.61
C ASN A 158 -22.44 -6.14 -4.32
N TYR A 159 -22.51 -7.14 -3.45
CA TYR A 159 -21.41 -8.07 -3.22
C TYR A 159 -21.92 -9.52 -3.17
N GLN A 160 -21.06 -10.45 -3.55
CA GLN A 160 -21.33 -11.89 -3.52
C GLN A 160 -20.10 -12.61 -2.97
N VAL A 161 -20.32 -13.57 -2.07
CA VAL A 161 -19.26 -14.49 -1.62
C VAL A 161 -19.35 -15.76 -2.47
N LEU A 162 -18.23 -16.14 -3.08
CA LEU A 162 -18.08 -17.39 -3.83
C LEU A 162 -17.20 -18.33 -2.99
N VAL A 163 -17.66 -19.57 -2.83
CA VAL A 163 -16.94 -20.59 -2.06
C VAL A 163 -16.81 -21.82 -2.94
N ASP A 164 -15.58 -22.23 -3.22
CA ASP A 164 -15.26 -23.51 -3.84
C ASP A 164 -14.91 -24.51 -2.73
N ASP A 165 -15.88 -25.35 -2.37
CA ASP A 165 -15.70 -26.37 -1.32
C ASP A 165 -14.98 -27.64 -1.81
N GLY A 166 -14.49 -27.66 -3.05
CA GLY A 166 -13.79 -28.81 -3.63
C GLY A 166 -14.71 -30.02 -3.88
N GLY A 167 -16.01 -29.77 -4.05
CA GLY A 167 -16.96 -30.81 -4.40
C GLY A 167 -16.72 -31.25 -5.84
N ASP A 168 -16.26 -32.49 -6.02
CA ASP A 168 -16.23 -33.20 -7.29
C ASP A 168 -17.50 -32.93 -8.10
N ALA A 169 -17.44 -32.03 -9.08
CA ALA A 169 -18.40 -31.97 -10.17
C ALA A 169 -18.06 -33.09 -11.18
N CYS A 170 -18.03 -34.32 -10.68
CA CYS A 170 -17.86 -35.56 -11.41
C CYS A 170 -18.89 -36.56 -10.87
N GLY A 171 -20.16 -36.46 -11.28
CA GLY A 171 -21.12 -37.51 -10.91
C GLY A 171 -22.61 -37.23 -11.11
N SER A 172 -23.14 -37.80 -12.20
CA SER A 172 -24.54 -38.20 -12.46
C SER A 172 -25.55 -37.11 -12.87
N GLY A 173 -26.22 -37.20 -14.02
CA GLY A 173 -26.24 -38.24 -15.05
C GLY A 173 -27.32 -37.94 -16.10
N GLY A 174 -27.11 -38.44 -17.33
CA GLY A 174 -28.15 -38.54 -18.35
C GLY A 174 -27.70 -38.25 -19.78
N GLY A 175 -27.01 -39.20 -20.42
CA GLY A 175 -26.72 -39.13 -21.85
C GLY A 175 -25.81 -40.23 -22.32
N GLY A 176 -26.37 -41.42 -22.57
CA GLY A 176 -25.65 -42.51 -23.21
C GLY A 176 -25.25 -42.16 -24.64
N GLY A 177 -24.07 -42.62 -25.05
CA GLY A 177 -23.58 -42.50 -26.41
C GLY A 177 -22.11 -42.88 -26.50
N ASP A 178 -21.87 -44.18 -26.72
CA ASP A 178 -20.61 -44.75 -27.18
C ASP A 178 -19.85 -43.84 -28.15
N ARG A 179 -18.55 -43.66 -27.89
CA ARG A 179 -17.50 -43.73 -28.92
C ARG A 179 -16.10 -43.67 -28.30
N ASP A 180 -15.39 -44.77 -28.48
CA ASP A 180 -13.95 -44.93 -28.28
C ASP A 180 -13.13 -43.85 -29.01
N GLY A 181 -12.10 -43.36 -28.35
CA GLY A 181 -11.17 -42.36 -28.89
C GLY A 181 -10.12 -41.96 -27.87
N GLU A 182 -9.17 -42.86 -27.64
CA GLU A 182 -7.91 -42.72 -26.90
C GLU A 182 -7.20 -41.38 -27.16
N VAL A 183 -7.00 -40.57 -26.11
CA VAL A 183 -5.94 -39.54 -26.05
C VAL A 183 -5.47 -39.37 -24.60
N ASP A 184 -4.20 -39.73 -24.43
CA ASP A 184 -3.38 -39.68 -23.22
C ASP A 184 -3.25 -38.24 -22.68
N LEU A 185 -3.60 -38.02 -21.40
CA LEU A 185 -3.52 -36.74 -20.70
C LEU A 185 -2.47 -36.82 -19.57
N GLU A 186 -1.26 -36.39 -19.89
CA GLU A 186 -0.21 -36.09 -18.91
C GLU A 186 -0.45 -34.70 -18.25
N PRO A 187 -0.32 -34.57 -16.91
CA PRO A 187 -0.53 -33.29 -16.22
C PRO A 187 0.76 -32.45 -16.24
N VAL A 188 0.80 -31.39 -17.04
CA VAL A 188 1.92 -30.43 -17.07
C VAL A 188 1.84 -29.47 -15.88
N GLY A 189 2.46 -29.88 -14.76
CA GLY A 189 2.77 -28.99 -13.64
C GLY A 189 3.88 -27.99 -14.02
N LYS A 190 3.55 -26.73 -14.26
CA LYS A 190 4.54 -25.65 -14.39
C LYS A 190 4.81 -25.00 -13.03
N ARG A 191 5.83 -25.50 -12.34
CA ARG A 191 6.57 -24.78 -11.29
C ARG A 191 7.11 -23.47 -11.86
N LEU A 192 6.63 -22.33 -11.37
CA LEU A 192 7.27 -21.04 -11.63
C LEU A 192 8.47 -20.89 -10.69
N LYS A 193 9.65 -21.02 -11.28
CA LYS A 193 10.99 -20.81 -10.71
C LYS A 193 11.16 -19.31 -10.46
N MET A 194 11.17 -18.89 -9.20
CA MET A 194 11.48 -17.51 -8.80
C MET A 194 12.99 -17.28 -8.94
N GLU A 195 13.35 -16.41 -9.88
CA GLU A 195 14.73 -16.07 -10.22
C GLU A 195 15.28 -15.06 -9.20
N GLU A 196 16.25 -15.53 -8.42
CA GLU A 196 17.07 -14.79 -7.46
C GLU A 196 17.87 -13.68 -8.18
N ARG A 197 17.48 -12.41 -7.98
CA ARG A 197 18.34 -11.27 -8.32
C ARG A 197 19.14 -10.85 -7.10
N ARG A 198 20.39 -11.31 -7.04
CA ARG A 198 21.44 -10.75 -6.17
C ARG A 198 21.86 -9.37 -6.67
N ALA A 199 22.06 -8.45 -5.73
CA ALA A 199 22.96 -7.32 -5.85
C ALA A 199 23.95 -7.38 -4.67
N PRO A 200 25.21 -6.94 -4.83
CA PRO A 200 26.33 -7.41 -4.03
C PRO A 200 26.43 -6.70 -2.67
N THR A 201 26.78 -7.48 -1.65
CA THR A 201 27.20 -7.03 -0.32
C THR A 201 28.73 -6.94 -0.26
N ASN A 202 29.25 -5.74 -0.02
CA ASN A 202 30.37 -5.53 0.90
C ASN A 202 29.68 -5.22 2.24
N GLY A 203 29.85 -5.92 3.35
CA GLY A 203 31.08 -6.48 3.88
C GLY A 203 31.47 -5.61 5.06
N GLU A 204 30.87 -5.87 6.23
CA GLU A 204 31.48 -5.70 7.56
C GLU A 204 30.54 -6.28 8.63
N GLU A 205 31.11 -7.21 9.38
CA GLU A 205 30.52 -7.97 10.48
C GLU A 205 30.36 -7.07 11.71
N GLU A 206 29.26 -7.22 12.44
CA GLU A 206 29.34 -7.24 13.91
C GLU A 206 28.16 -8.00 14.51
N SER A 207 28.51 -8.72 15.57
CA SER A 207 27.83 -9.87 16.15
C SER A 207 26.98 -9.48 17.36
N ASN A 208 26.00 -10.35 17.65
CA ASN A 208 25.29 -10.59 18.91
C ASN A 208 24.04 -9.77 19.24
N GLY A 209 22.97 -10.53 19.52
CA GLY A 209 21.82 -10.07 20.30
C GLY A 209 20.53 -10.76 19.86
N GLY A 210 20.35 -12.00 20.30
CA GLY A 210 19.19 -12.81 19.94
C GLY A 210 17.87 -12.22 20.43
N GLU A 211 16.94 -12.08 19.49
CA GLU A 211 15.54 -12.43 19.69
C GLU A 211 15.18 -13.25 18.46
N ALA A 212 14.92 -14.54 18.65
CA ALA A 212 14.25 -15.34 17.65
C ALA A 212 12.85 -14.73 17.47
N LYS A 213 12.74 -13.76 16.56
CA LYS A 213 11.49 -13.55 15.84
C LYS A 213 11.23 -14.88 15.18
N GLU A 214 10.30 -15.62 15.75
CA GLU A 214 9.60 -16.67 15.04
C GLU A 214 9.16 -16.02 13.72
N GLU A 215 9.91 -16.27 12.65
CA GLU A 215 9.50 -15.94 11.30
C GLU A 215 8.30 -16.82 11.05
N LEU A 216 7.13 -16.38 11.55
CA LEU A 216 5.84 -16.94 11.22
C LEU A 216 5.81 -16.98 9.70
N GLU A 217 5.91 -18.18 9.14
CA GLU A 217 5.86 -18.39 7.71
C GLU A 217 4.61 -17.66 7.19
N PRO A 218 4.73 -16.93 6.07
CA PRO A 218 3.59 -16.24 5.51
C PRO A 218 2.47 -17.25 5.30
N PRO A 219 1.23 -16.95 5.73
CA PRO A 219 0.14 -17.89 5.63
C PRO A 219 -0.03 -18.35 4.17
N ALA A 220 -0.20 -19.66 3.99
CA ALA A 220 -0.36 -20.26 2.67
C ALA A 220 -1.49 -19.58 1.90
N PHE A 221 -1.24 -19.35 0.61
CA PHE A 221 -2.21 -18.78 -0.31
C PHE A 221 -3.43 -19.69 -0.46
N ASP A 222 -4.62 -19.10 -0.40
CA ASP A 222 -5.90 -19.81 -0.49
C ASP A 222 -6.91 -18.96 -1.29
N ASP A 223 -7.40 -19.49 -2.40
CA ASP A 223 -8.35 -18.83 -3.31
C ASP A 223 -9.74 -19.49 -3.36
N HIS A 224 -10.01 -20.48 -2.49
CA HIS A 224 -11.31 -21.15 -2.44
C HIS A 224 -12.44 -20.23 -1.95
N VAL A 225 -12.11 -19.17 -1.22
CA VAL A 225 -13.07 -18.14 -0.80
C VAL A 225 -12.77 -16.85 -1.53
N ALA A 226 -13.76 -16.39 -2.31
CA ALA A 226 -13.67 -15.15 -3.05
C ALA A 226 -14.83 -14.21 -2.72
N LEU A 227 -14.54 -12.92 -2.77
CA LEU A 227 -15.52 -11.85 -2.62
C LEU A 227 -15.60 -11.09 -3.94
N VAL A 228 -16.77 -11.09 -4.57
CA VAL A 228 -17.07 -10.28 -5.74
C VAL A 228 -17.75 -9.00 -5.28
N CYS A 229 -17.21 -7.85 -5.67
CA CYS A 229 -17.81 -6.53 -5.41
C CYS A 229 -18.19 -5.85 -6.72
N THR A 230 -19.38 -5.27 -6.78
CA THR A 230 -19.86 -4.46 -7.91
C THR A 230 -19.80 -2.98 -7.57
N LEU A 231 -19.11 -2.23 -8.42
CA LEU A 231 -18.88 -0.79 -8.29
C LEU A 231 -19.59 -0.02 -9.40
N SER A 232 -19.64 1.30 -9.28
CA SER A 232 -20.37 2.14 -10.25
C SER A 232 -19.71 2.18 -11.63
N SER A 233 -18.40 1.92 -11.70
CA SER A 233 -17.62 2.03 -12.92
C SER A 233 -16.37 1.16 -12.92
N LYS A 234 -15.88 0.84 -14.12
CA LYS A 234 -14.57 0.20 -14.31
C LYS A 234 -13.40 1.02 -13.76
N SER A 235 -13.54 2.35 -13.70
CA SER A 235 -12.52 3.24 -13.13
C SER A 235 -12.41 3.07 -11.62
N SER A 236 -13.56 2.99 -10.94
CA SER A 236 -13.63 2.68 -9.50
C SER A 236 -13.04 1.29 -9.21
N ALA A 237 -13.42 0.28 -10.00
CA ALA A 237 -12.84 -1.06 -9.90
C ALA A 237 -11.33 -1.08 -10.12
N ALA A 238 -10.82 -0.33 -11.11
CA ALA A 238 -9.38 -0.21 -11.34
C ALA A 238 -8.65 0.46 -10.16
N ASN A 239 -9.28 1.39 -9.44
CA ASN A 239 -8.71 1.97 -8.23
C ASN A 239 -8.52 0.91 -7.14
N VAL A 240 -9.56 0.09 -6.92
CA VAL A 240 -9.56 -1.02 -5.96
C VAL A 240 -8.47 -2.03 -6.32
N VAL A 241 -8.45 -2.51 -7.57
CA VAL A 241 -7.44 -3.49 -8.02
C VAL A 241 -6.01 -2.91 -7.92
N ALA A 242 -5.81 -1.63 -8.27
CA ALA A 242 -4.48 -1.03 -8.21
C ALA A 242 -3.91 -0.89 -6.79
N GLU A 243 -4.78 -0.74 -5.80
CA GLU A 243 -4.39 -0.38 -4.43
C GLU A 243 -4.47 -1.57 -3.47
N LEU A 244 -5.48 -2.43 -3.61
CA LEU A 244 -5.66 -3.59 -2.75
C LEU A 244 -4.92 -4.84 -3.23
N HIS A 245 -4.62 -4.97 -4.53
CA HIS A 245 -3.87 -6.13 -4.97
C HIS A 245 -2.45 -6.13 -4.40
N GLY A 246 -2.15 -7.15 -3.58
CA GLY A 246 -0.92 -7.32 -2.83
C GLY A 246 -0.91 -6.61 -1.47
N SER A 247 -2.00 -5.95 -1.07
CA SER A 247 -2.12 -5.40 0.28
C SER A 247 -2.34 -6.52 1.30
N VAL A 248 -1.93 -6.31 2.54
CA VAL A 248 -2.08 -7.29 3.61
C VAL A 248 -3.37 -7.02 4.38
N PHE A 249 -4.16 -8.06 4.57
CA PHE A 249 -5.38 -8.08 5.38
C PHE A 249 -5.36 -9.35 6.23
N ASP A 250 -5.48 -9.18 7.55
CA ASP A 250 -5.39 -10.27 8.54
C ASP A 250 -4.20 -11.23 8.28
N SER A 251 -3.00 -10.63 8.15
CA SER A 251 -1.74 -11.33 7.84
C SER A 251 -1.65 -12.01 6.47
N ARG A 252 -2.66 -11.89 5.59
CA ARG A 252 -2.69 -12.47 4.24
C ARG A 252 -2.60 -11.41 3.16
N ALA A 253 -1.88 -11.70 2.07
CA ALA A 253 -1.82 -10.82 0.91
C ALA A 253 -3.04 -11.01 0.01
N ILE A 254 -3.90 -9.99 -0.11
CA ILE A 254 -5.10 -10.04 -0.95
C ILE A 254 -4.71 -10.05 -2.42
N MET A 255 -5.35 -10.92 -3.20
CA MET A 255 -5.30 -10.87 -4.65
C MET A 255 -6.59 -10.29 -5.22
N CYS A 256 -6.47 -9.13 -5.88
CA CYS A 256 -7.58 -8.50 -6.60
C CYS A 256 -7.43 -8.63 -8.12
N ARG A 257 -8.53 -8.91 -8.82
CA ARG A 257 -8.64 -8.93 -10.29
C ARG A 257 -10.00 -8.37 -10.72
N PHE A 258 -10.13 -7.98 -11.98
CA PHE A 258 -11.44 -7.76 -12.59
C PHE A 258 -12.18 -9.10 -12.72
N TYR A 259 -13.49 -9.04 -12.58
CA TYR A 259 -14.37 -10.19 -12.71
C TYR A 259 -15.35 -9.97 -13.87
N ASP A 260 -15.53 -10.99 -14.70
CA ASP A 260 -16.55 -11.00 -15.74
C ASP A 260 -17.75 -11.75 -15.16
N LEU A 261 -18.92 -11.10 -15.12
CA LEU A 261 -20.16 -11.67 -14.58
C LEU A 261 -20.97 -12.34 -15.69
#